data_AF-F1YPU1-F1
#
_entry.id   AF-F1YPU1-F1
#
_cell.length_a   1.000
_cell.length_b   1.000
_cell.length_c   1.000
_cell.angle_alpha   90.00
_cell.angle_beta   90.00
_cell.angle_gamma   90.00
#
_symmetry.space_group_name_H-M   'P 1'
#
loop_
_entity.id
_entity.type
_entity.pdbx_description
1 polymer ?
#
loop_
_entity_poly.entity_id
_entity_poly.type
_entity_poly.pdbx_seq_one_letter_code
_entity_poly.pdbx_strand_id
1 'polypeptide(L)'
;MGSSGLGPLDGRYRLYTEADVARMPVIRRMKPLGFTLAEMKQLVDSIDILDDETAGPALRRAAQQDLLALRDKAADNAGRLRRQLAYAEEFTGLLSARPSD
;
A
#
# COMPACT_ATOMS: atom_id res chain seq x y z
N MET A 1 32.69 44.80 0.11
CA MET A 1 31.24 44.58 0.03
C MET A 1 31.00 43.47 -0.98
N GLY A 2 30.37 42.38 -0.54
CA GLY A 2 30.11 41.21 -1.37
C GLY A 2 30.48 39.93 -0.65
N SER A 3 29.53 39.38 0.09
CA SER A 3 29.35 37.93 0.10
C SER A 3 27.89 37.64 0.42
N SER A 4 27.17 37.20 -0.60
CA SER A 4 25.85 36.59 -0.48
C SER A 4 26.00 35.22 0.16
N GLY A 5 25.33 35.00 1.29
CA GLY A 5 25.09 33.67 1.82
C GLY A 5 23.71 33.19 1.39
N LEU A 6 23.69 32.32 0.37
CA LEU A 6 22.51 31.61 -0.13
C LEU A 6 21.89 30.79 1.03
N GLY A 7 20.58 30.92 1.25
CA GLY A 7 19.85 30.10 2.23
C GLY A 7 19.73 28.64 1.76
N PRO A 8 19.51 27.69 2.68
CA PRO A 8 19.35 26.29 2.31
C PRO A 8 18.01 26.10 1.59
N LEU A 9 18.11 25.91 0.27
CA LEU A 9 17.22 25.01 -0.43
C LEU A 9 17.65 23.57 -0.07
N ASP A 10 16.89 22.58 -0.51
CA ASP A 10 17.32 21.17 -0.62
C ASP A 10 16.89 20.26 0.56
N GLY A 11 15.73 19.62 0.39
CA GLY A 11 15.33 18.53 1.29
C GLY A 11 13.93 17.95 1.09
N ARG A 12 13.37 18.02 -0.13
CA ARG A 12 12.07 17.40 -0.48
C ARG A 12 12.21 16.16 -1.37
N TYR A 13 13.34 15.47 -1.28
CA TYR A 13 13.51 14.16 -1.91
C TYR A 13 13.51 13.10 -0.82
N ARG A 14 12.51 12.24 -0.84
CA ARG A 14 12.45 11.06 0.02
C ARG A 14 13.55 10.13 -0.48
N LEU A 15 14.63 9.99 0.29
CA LEU A 15 15.66 8.99 0.04
C LEU A 15 14.97 7.63 0.19
N TYR A 16 14.64 7.02 -0.95
CA TYR A 16 14.18 5.64 -0.98
C TYR A 16 15.39 4.76 -0.65
N THR A 17 15.32 4.07 0.48
CA THR A 17 16.31 3.04 0.83
C THR A 17 16.20 1.89 -0.17
N GLU A 18 17.22 1.02 -0.27
CA GLU A 18 17.13 -0.18 -1.12
C GLU A 18 15.93 -1.06 -0.72
N ALA A 19 15.56 -1.07 0.56
CA ALA A 19 14.34 -1.69 1.05
C ALA A 19 13.08 -1.06 0.42
N ASP A 20 13.00 0.27 0.30
CA ASP A 20 11.86 0.95 -0.35
C ASP A 20 11.73 0.61 -1.84
N VAL A 21 12.87 0.42 -2.53
CA VAL A 21 12.88 -0.01 -3.94
C VAL A 21 12.42 -1.48 -4.07
N ALA A 22 12.87 -2.36 -3.18
CA ALA A 22 12.41 -3.75 -3.11
C ALA A 22 10.92 -3.87 -2.76
N ARG A 23 10.35 -2.86 -2.09
CA ARG A 23 8.93 -2.76 -1.71
C ARG A 23 8.02 -2.21 -2.81
N MET A 24 8.56 -1.60 -3.87
CA MET A 24 7.76 -1.05 -4.99
C MET A 24 6.79 -2.07 -5.63
N PRO A 25 7.16 -3.35 -5.85
CA PRO A 25 6.24 -4.34 -6.41
C PRO A 25 5.04 -4.64 -5.52
N VAL A 26 5.18 -4.49 -4.20
CA VAL A 26 4.09 -4.67 -3.21
C VAL A 26 3.18 -3.44 -3.23
N ILE A 27 3.76 -2.25 -3.16
CA ILE A 27 3.03 -0.96 -3.21
C ILE A 27 2.18 -0.85 -4.48
N ARG A 28 2.71 -1.25 -5.65
CA ARG A 28 1.96 -1.26 -6.92
C ARG A 28 0.76 -2.20 -6.91
N ARG A 29 0.82 -3.31 -6.16
CA ARG A 29 -0.30 -4.27 -6.04
C ARG A 29 -1.31 -3.84 -4.99
N MET A 30 -0.89 -3.10 -3.97
CA MET A 30 -1.79 -2.63 -2.90
C MET A 30 -2.71 -1.48 -3.34
N LYS A 31 -2.23 -0.56 -4.19
CA LYS A 31 -3.01 0.59 -4.66
C LYS A 31 -4.33 0.19 -5.37
N PRO A 32 -4.36 -0.71 -6.37
CA PRO A 32 -5.61 -1.14 -7.00
C PRO A 32 -6.52 -1.95 -6.07
N LEU A 33 -5.98 -2.47 -4.96
CA LEU A 33 -6.74 -3.20 -3.94
C LEU A 33 -7.37 -2.26 -2.89
N GLY A 34 -7.27 -0.94 -3.04
CA GLY A 34 -7.92 0.03 -2.14
C GLY A 34 -7.16 0.29 -0.83
N PHE A 35 -5.86 -0.01 -0.78
CA PHE A 35 -5.02 0.37 0.35
C PHE A 35 -4.53 1.81 0.26
N THR A 36 -4.44 2.47 1.41
CA THR A 36 -3.91 3.83 1.52
C THR A 36 -2.38 3.82 1.64
N LEU A 37 -1.75 4.97 1.37
CA LEU A 37 -0.30 5.13 1.59
C LEU A 37 0.09 4.92 3.07
N ALA A 38 -0.78 5.30 4.01
CA ALA A 38 -0.55 5.08 5.43
C ALA A 38 -0.49 3.58 5.77
N GLU A 39 -1.39 2.78 5.20
CA GLU A 39 -1.42 1.33 5.41
C GLU A 39 -0.25 0.61 4.75
N MET A 40 0.20 1.10 3.60
CA MET A 40 1.44 0.61 2.97
C MET A 40 2.65 0.88 3.85
N LYS A 41 2.72 2.07 4.47
CA LYS A 41 3.78 2.40 5.43
C LYS A 41 3.69 1.51 6.67
N GLN A 42 2.50 1.31 7.21
CA GLN A 42 2.28 0.44 8.38
C GLN A 42 2.72 -1.00 8.12
N LEU A 43 2.46 -1.55 6.92
CA LEU A 43 2.97 -2.87 6.52
C LEU A 43 4.49 -2.93 6.60
N VAL A 44 5.13 -1.91 6.03
CA VAL A 44 6.58 -1.79 5.98
C VAL A 44 7.18 -1.69 7.39
N ASP A 45 6.67 -0.77 8.20
CA ASP A 45 7.12 -0.55 9.58
C ASP A 45 6.94 -1.85 10.40
N SER A 46 5.84 -2.60 10.18
CA SER A 46 5.60 -3.88 10.85
C SER A 46 6.60 -4.96 10.45
N ILE A 47 6.95 -5.06 9.16
CA ILE A 47 7.97 -6.02 8.69
C ILE A 47 9.33 -5.66 9.28
N ASP A 48 9.72 -4.38 9.24
CA ASP A 48 10.99 -3.92 9.80
C ASP A 48 11.13 -4.27 11.30
N ILE A 49 10.06 -4.09 12.07
CA ILE A 49 10.01 -4.49 13.50
C ILE A 49 10.14 -6.01 13.69
N LEU A 50 9.57 -6.80 12.79
CA LEU A 50 9.60 -8.25 12.88
C LEU A 50 10.94 -8.84 12.40
N ASP A 51 11.65 -8.16 11.52
CA ASP A 51 12.98 -8.55 11.08
C ASP A 51 14.08 -8.08 12.06
N ASP A 52 13.80 -7.07 12.90
CA ASP A 52 14.71 -6.62 13.95
C ASP A 52 14.73 -7.59 15.16
N GLU A 53 15.85 -8.31 15.33
CA GLU A 53 16.08 -9.23 16.44
C GLU A 53 16.19 -8.53 17.80
N THR A 54 16.49 -7.23 17.82
CA THR A 54 16.61 -6.44 19.05
C THR A 54 15.26 -5.86 19.50
N ALA A 55 14.21 -5.99 18.68
CA ALA A 55 12.88 -5.48 18.99
C ALA A 55 12.26 -6.19 20.19
N GLY A 56 11.80 -5.39 21.16
CA GLY A 56 11.17 -5.90 22.38
C GLY A 56 9.89 -6.71 22.12
N PRO A 57 9.53 -7.67 22.99
CA PRO A 57 8.40 -8.57 22.77
C PRO A 57 7.05 -7.87 22.55
N ALA A 58 6.81 -6.74 23.21
CA ALA A 58 5.57 -5.97 23.05
C ALA A 58 5.46 -5.34 21.65
N LEU A 59 6.58 -4.80 21.14
CA LEU A 59 6.63 -4.17 19.82
C LEU A 59 6.45 -5.21 18.72
N ARG A 60 7.10 -6.38 18.85
CA ARG A 60 6.91 -7.51 17.93
C ARG A 60 5.47 -8.01 17.91
N ARG A 61 4.80 -8.11 19.07
CA ARG A 61 3.37 -8.48 19.13
C ARG A 61 2.49 -7.45 18.42
N ALA A 62 2.72 -6.16 18.62
CA ALA A 62 1.97 -5.12 17.93
C ALA A 62 2.12 -5.21 16.40
N ALA A 63 3.35 -5.38 15.92
CA ALA A 63 3.62 -5.57 14.48
C ALA A 63 2.97 -6.84 13.90
N GLN A 64 2.92 -7.93 14.68
CA GLN A 64 2.17 -9.14 14.28
C GLN A 64 0.67 -8.86 14.15
N GLN A 65 0.09 -8.12 15.09
CA GLN A 65 -1.34 -7.77 15.06
C GLN A 65 -1.67 -6.87 13.86
N ASP A 66 -0.81 -5.89 13.58
CA ASP A 66 -0.95 -5.02 12.41
C ASP A 66 -0.89 -5.80 11.10
N LEU A 67 0.05 -6.74 10.98
CA LEU A 67 0.18 -7.59 9.81
C LEU A 67 -1.06 -8.49 9.60
N LEU A 68 -1.61 -9.04 10.68
CA LEU A 68 -2.86 -9.82 10.63
C LEU A 68 -4.03 -8.96 10.16
N ALA A 69 -4.18 -7.75 10.70
CA ALA A 69 -5.25 -6.82 10.29
C ALA A 69 -5.14 -6.43 8.82
N LEU A 70 -3.93 -6.17 8.33
CA LEU A 70 -3.68 -5.86 6.92
C LEU A 70 -4.00 -7.04 6.00
N ARG A 71 -3.68 -8.27 6.42
CA ARG A 71 -4.03 -9.49 5.69
C ARG A 71 -5.55 -9.68 5.60
N ASP A 72 -6.26 -9.50 6.71
CA ASP A 72 -7.71 -9.69 6.74
C ASP A 72 -8.40 -8.62 5.86
N LYS A 73 -7.94 -7.36 5.92
CA LYS A 73 -8.38 -6.31 5.00
C LYS A 73 -8.10 -6.65 3.54
N ALA A 74 -6.96 -7.27 3.22
CA ALA A 74 -6.64 -7.67 1.85
C ALA A 74 -7.62 -8.74 1.34
N ALA A 75 -7.99 -9.69 2.19
CA ALA A 75 -8.98 -10.71 1.87
C ALA A 75 -10.37 -10.10 1.60
N ASP A 76 -10.80 -9.16 2.45
CA ASP A 76 -12.07 -8.45 2.28
C ASP A 76 -12.11 -7.64 0.98
N ASN A 77 -11.04 -6.90 0.69
CA ASN A 77 -10.91 -6.12 -0.54
C ASN A 77 -10.93 -7.01 -1.78
N ALA A 78 -10.24 -8.16 -1.75
CA ALA A 78 -10.31 -9.14 -2.83
C ALA A 78 -11.74 -9.68 -3.00
N GLY A 79 -12.47 -9.93 -1.92
CA GLY A 79 -13.89 -10.31 -1.96
C GLY A 79 -14.78 -9.24 -2.59
N ARG A 80 -14.57 -7.96 -2.23
CA ARG A 80 -15.31 -6.83 -2.82
C ARG A 80 -15.04 -6.68 -4.31
N LEU A 81 -13.78 -6.77 -4.74
CA LEU A 81 -13.41 -6.66 -6.15
C LEU A 81 -14.02 -7.78 -7.00
N ARG A 82 -14.05 -9.02 -6.50
CA ARG A 82 -14.72 -10.14 -7.20
C ARG A 82 -16.21 -9.87 -7.42
N ARG A 83 -16.91 -9.33 -6.40
CA ARG A 83 -18.33 -8.97 -6.54
C ARG A 83 -18.53 -7.84 -7.55
N GLN A 84 -17.68 -6.82 -7.52
CA GLN A 84 -17.74 -5.72 -8.48
C GLN A 84 -17.49 -6.19 -9.92
N LEU A 85 -16.54 -7.13 -10.11
CA LEU A 85 -16.30 -7.74 -11.42
C LEU A 85 -17.55 -8.50 -11.91
N ALA A 86 -18.14 -9.34 -11.06
CA ALA A 86 -19.36 -10.06 -11.42
C ALA A 86 -20.51 -9.13 -11.84
N TYR A 87 -20.71 -8.01 -11.13
CA TYR A 87 -21.70 -7.00 -11.52
C TYR A 87 -21.36 -6.31 -12.83
N ALA A 88 -20.09 -6.02 -13.09
CA ALA A 88 -19.66 -5.42 -14.35
C ALA A 88 -19.91 -6.37 -15.53
N GLU A 89 -19.58 -7.65 -15.37
CA GLU A 89 -19.82 -8.69 -16.37
C GLU A 89 -21.32 -8.88 -16.65
N GLU A 90 -22.15 -8.96 -15.60
CA GLU A 90 -23.61 -9.03 -15.72
C GLU A 90 -24.16 -7.81 -16.47
N PHE A 91 -23.76 -6.61 -16.07
CA PHE A 91 -24.20 -5.37 -16.71
C PHE A 91 -23.79 -5.30 -18.19
N THR A 92 -22.54 -5.67 -18.52
CA THR A 92 -22.10 -5.78 -19.91
C THR A 92 -22.94 -6.80 -20.69
N GLY A 93 -23.24 -7.96 -20.10
CA GLY A 93 -24.11 -8.96 -20.72
C GLY A 93 -25.52 -8.42 -21.02
N LEU A 94 -26.12 -7.68 -20.08
CA LEU A 94 -27.43 -7.03 -20.28
C LEU A 94 -27.40 -6.00 -21.42
N LEU A 95 -26.31 -5.23 -21.54
CA LEU A 95 -26.17 -4.25 -22.62
C LEU A 95 -25.93 -4.91 -23.98
N SER A 96 -25.11 -5.96 -24.05
CA SER A 96 -24.84 -6.69 -25.29
C SER A 96 -26.04 -7.51 -25.80
N ALA A 97 -26.94 -7.93 -24.90
CA ALA A 97 -28.17 -8.62 -25.27
C ALA A 97 -29.23 -7.69 -25.89
N ARG A 98 -29.06 -6.36 -25.80
CA ARG A 98 -29.91 -5.42 -26.51
C ARG A 98 -29.37 -5.25 -27.94
N PRO A 99 -30.13 -5.65 -28.97
CA PRO A 99 -29.76 -5.31 -30.34
C PRO A 99 -29.73 -3.78 -30.45
N SER A 100 -28.58 -3.26 -30.88
CA SER A 100 -28.47 -1.87 -31.32
C SER A 100 -29.09 -1.85 -32.72
N ASP A 101 -30.32 -1.36 -32.82
CA ASP A 101 -30.97 -1.01 -34.09
C ASP A 101 -30.41 0.31 -34.63
#